data_AF-A0A850SF37-F1
#
_entry.id   AF-A0A850SF37-F1
#
_cell.length_a   1.000
_cell.length_b   1.000
_cell.length_c   1.000
_cell.angle_alpha   90.00
_cell.angle_beta   90.00
_cell.angle_gamma   90.00
#
_symmetry.space_group_name_H-M   'P 1'
#
loop_
_entity.id
_entity.type
_entity.pdbx_description
1 polymer ?
#
loop_
_entity_poly.entity_id
_entity_poly.type
_entity_poly.pdbx_seq_one_letter_code
_entity_poly.pdbx_strand_id
1 'polypeptide(L)'
;MNRLDLITKLFAATLILLTASCVSLGSKFQPVEITDQSKAVVIFYRPADLCNITDPFYISANKKTVAALGNDAYTSLTADPGNYTVTITNIVTRFTNYNQGSEQFDFEAGKIYYIKYHRICKLFAPDINFVDAIEEKIAHKELLKMGYTKPMLESLSNPNRY
;
A
#
# COMPACT_ATOMS: atom_id res chain seq x y z
N MET A 1 -1.58 -51.29 18.84
CA MET A 1 -1.11 -49.90 18.69
C MET A 1 -0.83 -49.36 20.09
N ASN A 2 0.43 -49.07 20.41
CA ASN A 2 0.84 -48.73 21.78
C ASN A 2 0.35 -47.33 22.19
N ARG A 3 -0.20 -47.18 23.41
CA ARG A 3 -0.67 -45.88 23.94
C ARG A 3 0.41 -44.79 23.89
N LEU A 4 1.68 -45.19 24.05
CA LEU A 4 2.83 -44.30 23.94
C LEU A 4 2.99 -43.69 22.54
N ASP A 5 2.67 -44.45 21.49
CA ASP A 5 2.78 -44.02 20.10
C ASP A 5 1.66 -43.05 19.71
N LEU A 6 0.47 -43.19 20.34
CA LEU A 6 -0.65 -42.27 20.14
C LEU A 6 -0.40 -40.90 20.80
N ILE A 7 0.18 -40.88 22.00
CA ILE A 7 0.50 -39.65 22.73
C ILE A 7 1.59 -38.87 21.98
N THR A 8 2.64 -39.55 21.50
CA THR A 8 3.72 -38.90 20.73
C THR A 8 3.21 -38.27 19.44
N LYS A 9 2.27 -38.93 18.73
CA LYS A 9 1.65 -38.39 17.52
C LYS A 9 0.77 -37.17 17.79
N LEU A 10 0.01 -37.18 18.89
CA LEU A 10 -0.79 -36.03 19.35
C LEU A 10 0.08 -34.84 19.74
N PHE A 11 1.20 -35.09 20.41
CA PHE A 11 2.14 -34.05 20.81
C PHE A 11 2.84 -33.44 19.59
N ALA A 12 3.26 -34.27 18.64
CA ALA A 12 3.86 -33.81 17.39
C ALA A 12 2.88 -32.99 16.53
N ALA A 13 1.62 -33.41 16.42
CA ALA A 13 0.59 -32.66 15.69
C ALA A 13 0.32 -31.28 16.33
N THR A 14 0.29 -31.24 17.67
CA THR A 14 0.08 -29.99 18.42
C THR A 14 1.26 -29.03 18.25
N LEU A 15 2.49 -29.56 18.27
CA LEU A 15 3.71 -28.76 18.09
C LEU A 15 3.79 -28.15 16.67
N ILE A 16 3.40 -28.91 15.64
CA ILE A 16 3.33 -28.42 14.25
C ILE A 16 2.29 -27.30 14.13
N LEU A 17 1.10 -27.47 14.73
CA LEU A 17 0.05 -26.45 14.73
C LEU A 17 0.47 -25.16 15.45
N LEU A 18 1.24 -25.27 16.54
CA LEU A 18 1.76 -24.11 17.27
C LEU A 18 2.82 -23.34 16.45
N THR A 19 3.67 -24.03 15.69
CA THR A 19 4.70 -23.38 14.85
C THR A 19 4.15 -22.69 13.59
N ALA A 20 2.92 -22.98 13.18
CA ALA A 20 2.29 -22.36 12.01
C ALA A 20 1.73 -20.94 12.28
N SER A 21 1.83 -20.43 13.51
CA SER A 21 1.16 -19.18 13.93
C SER A 21 2.01 -17.90 13.83
N CYS A 22 3.26 -17.98 13.35
CA CYS A 22 4.05 -16.77 13.07
C CYS A 22 3.85 -16.31 11.63
N VAL A 23 2.61 -15.91 11.29
CA VAL A 23 2.39 -15.14 10.06
C VAL A 23 2.94 -13.75 10.34
N SER A 24 4.11 -13.44 9.77
CA SER A 24 4.65 -12.09 9.75
C SER A 24 3.71 -11.21 8.93
N LEU A 25 2.71 -10.63 9.60
CA LEU A 25 2.07 -9.39 9.17
C LEU A 25 3.24 -8.42 9.03
N GLY A 26 3.62 -8.05 7.81
CA GLY A 26 4.86 -7.33 7.51
C GLY A 26 5.12 -6.11 8.41
N SER A 27 6.33 -5.55 8.34
CA SER A 27 6.74 -4.44 9.21
C SER A 27 5.68 -3.33 9.28
N LYS A 28 5.26 -2.99 10.51
CA LYS A 28 4.31 -1.90 10.79
C LYS A 28 4.75 -0.61 10.08
N PHE A 29 3.78 0.23 9.72
CA PHE A 29 4.09 1.54 9.13
C PHE A 29 5.08 2.32 9.98
N GLN A 30 6.17 2.77 9.37
CA GLN A 30 7.10 3.71 9.99
C GLN A 30 6.86 5.09 9.38
N PRO A 31 6.73 6.15 10.21
CA PRO A 31 6.71 7.52 9.71
C PRO A 31 7.90 7.75 8.79
N VAL A 32 7.64 8.35 7.64
CA VAL A 32 8.69 8.72 6.70
C VAL A 32 8.99 10.19 6.92
N GLU A 33 10.21 10.45 7.38
CA GLU A 33 10.73 11.81 7.49
C GLU A 33 11.37 12.23 6.17
N ILE A 34 11.27 13.51 5.85
CA ILE A 34 12.02 14.07 4.73
C ILE A 34 13.48 14.19 5.17
N THR A 35 14.30 13.27 4.70
CA THR A 35 15.75 13.29 4.92
C THR A 35 16.48 14.13 3.87
N ASP A 36 15.87 14.33 2.71
CA ASP A 36 16.40 15.10 1.59
C ASP A 36 15.36 16.14 1.13
N GLN A 37 15.59 17.41 1.49
CA GLN A 37 14.70 18.52 1.16
C GLN A 37 14.70 18.87 -0.34
N SER A 38 15.61 18.30 -1.14
CA SER A 38 15.59 18.48 -2.60
C SER A 38 14.58 17.57 -3.31
N LYS A 39 13.99 16.61 -2.57
CA LYS A 39 13.08 15.60 -3.11
C LYS A 39 11.71 15.67 -2.47
N ALA A 40 10.72 15.14 -3.17
CA ALA A 40 9.42 14.81 -2.60
C ALA A 40 9.48 13.41 -1.97
N VAL A 41 8.69 13.18 -0.93
CA VAL A 41 8.38 11.84 -0.42
C VAL A 41 6.97 11.48 -0.88
N VAL A 42 6.81 10.35 -1.55
CA VAL A 42 5.52 9.88 -2.06
C VAL A 42 5.17 8.57 -1.38
N ILE A 43 4.05 8.56 -0.67
CA ILE A 43 3.52 7.40 0.04
C ILE A 43 2.33 6.86 -0.75
N PHE A 44 2.46 5.65 -1.26
CA PHE A 44 1.38 4.94 -1.91
C PHE A 44 0.70 4.00 -0.93
N TYR A 45 -0.63 4.03 -0.89
CA TYR A 45 -1.43 3.19 -0.02
C TYR A 45 -2.49 2.42 -0.81
N ARG A 46 -2.53 1.10 -0.61
CA ARG A 46 -3.56 0.20 -1.09
C ARG A 46 -4.44 -0.22 0.10
N PRO A 47 -5.71 0.21 0.14
CA PRO A 47 -6.67 -0.27 1.12
C PRO A 47 -6.97 -1.76 0.94
N ALA A 48 -7.42 -2.39 2.02
CA ALA A 48 -8.00 -3.73 1.93
C ALA A 48 -9.21 -3.74 0.98
N ASP A 49 -9.17 -4.60 -0.04
CA ASP A 49 -10.31 -4.91 -0.90
C ASP A 49 -10.54 -6.42 -0.96
N LEU A 50 -11.81 -6.83 -1.12
CA LEU A 50 -12.18 -8.26 -1.20
C LEU A 50 -12.04 -8.83 -2.62
N CYS A 51 -11.95 -7.99 -3.64
CA CYS A 51 -12.06 -8.42 -5.03
C CYS A 51 -10.74 -8.95 -5.58
N ASN A 52 -9.60 -8.45 -5.10
CA ASN A 52 -8.25 -8.86 -5.52
C ASN A 52 -7.38 -9.19 -4.28
N ILE A 53 -7.93 -9.91 -3.31
CA ILE A 53 -7.25 -10.17 -2.03
C ILE A 53 -5.85 -10.79 -2.20
N THR A 54 -5.64 -11.59 -3.26
CA THR A 54 -4.36 -12.26 -3.56
C THR A 54 -3.52 -11.59 -4.64
N ASP A 55 -4.06 -10.63 -5.39
CA ASP A 55 -3.40 -10.04 -6.56
C ASP A 55 -2.74 -8.71 -6.18
N PRO A 56 -1.40 -8.57 -6.29
CA PRO A 56 -0.72 -7.31 -5.97
C PRO A 56 -1.06 -6.20 -6.98
N PHE A 57 -1.04 -4.95 -6.49
CA PHE A 57 -1.12 -3.77 -7.35
C PHE A 57 0.27 -3.26 -7.67
N TYR A 58 0.57 -3.18 -8.97
CA TYR A 58 1.81 -2.64 -9.49
C TYR A 58 1.62 -1.16 -9.78
N ILE A 59 2.46 -0.36 -9.13
CA ILE A 59 2.47 1.08 -9.26
C ILE A 59 3.57 1.45 -10.24
N SER A 60 3.22 2.24 -11.24
CA SER A 60 4.16 2.79 -12.20
C SER A 60 4.13 4.32 -12.17
N ALA A 61 5.29 4.94 -12.21
CA ALA A 61 5.45 6.38 -12.35
C ALA A 61 6.23 6.64 -13.65
N ASN A 62 5.69 7.47 -14.55
CA ASN A 62 6.26 7.72 -15.88
C ASN A 62 6.62 6.43 -16.63
N LYS A 63 5.69 5.46 -16.63
CA LYS A 63 5.80 4.12 -17.26
C LYS A 63 6.84 3.17 -16.65
N LYS A 64 7.55 3.56 -15.60
CA LYS A 64 8.46 2.68 -14.85
C LYS A 64 7.75 2.11 -13.63
N THR A 65 7.73 0.79 -13.47
CA THR A 65 7.24 0.18 -12.23
C THR A 65 8.14 0.59 -11.07
N VAL A 66 7.55 1.16 -10.02
CA VAL A 66 8.25 1.64 -8.83
C VAL A 66 7.93 0.83 -7.57
N ALA A 67 6.78 0.15 -7.54
CA ALA A 67 6.39 -0.68 -6.41
C ALA A 67 5.34 -1.75 -6.80
N ALA A 68 5.19 -2.75 -5.92
CA ALA A 68 4.07 -3.68 -5.90
C ALA A 68 3.50 -3.76 -4.48
N LEU A 69 2.18 -3.60 -4.34
CA LEU A 69 1.48 -3.58 -3.05
C LEU A 69 0.50 -4.74 -2.93
N GLY A 70 0.69 -5.58 -1.91
CA GLY A 70 -0.30 -6.55 -1.46
C GLY A 70 -1.53 -5.88 -0.84
N ASN A 71 -2.56 -6.66 -0.54
CA ASN A 71 -3.77 -6.13 0.08
C ASN A 71 -3.46 -5.52 1.45
N ASP A 72 -4.08 -4.38 1.76
CA ASP A 72 -3.79 -3.63 3.00
C ASP A 72 -2.29 -3.37 3.17
N ALA A 73 -1.68 -2.67 2.21
CA ALA A 73 -0.25 -2.37 2.21
C ALA A 73 0.04 -0.93 1.79
N TYR A 74 1.22 -0.44 2.15
CA TYR A 74 1.72 0.85 1.72
C TYR A 74 3.21 0.73 1.33
N THR A 75 3.71 1.73 0.63
CA THR A 75 5.14 1.94 0.40
C THR A 75 5.45 3.42 0.33
N SER A 76 6.71 3.79 0.53
CA SER A 76 7.20 5.16 0.40
C SER A 76 8.41 5.22 -0.51
N LEU A 77 8.46 6.24 -1.36
CA LEU A 77 9.52 6.46 -2.32
C LEU A 77 9.90 7.93 -2.32
N THR A 78 11.15 8.26 -2.63
CA THR A 78 11.54 9.64 -2.93
C THR A 78 11.43 9.90 -4.43
N ALA A 79 10.92 11.06 -4.82
CA ALA A 79 10.84 11.50 -6.21
C ALA A 79 11.54 12.85 -6.37
N ASP A 80 12.17 13.06 -7.52
CA ASP A 80 12.64 14.40 -7.90
C ASP A 80 11.42 15.30 -8.16
N PRO A 81 11.52 16.61 -7.98
CA PRO A 81 10.40 17.51 -8.27
C PRO A 81 9.99 17.48 -9.75
N GLY A 82 8.69 17.58 -10.01
CA GLY A 82 8.13 17.68 -11.36
C GLY A 82 6.87 16.85 -11.57
N ASN A 83 6.45 16.75 -12.83
CA ASN A 83 5.19 16.10 -13.20
C ASN A 83 5.37 14.59 -13.44
N TYR A 84 4.54 13.79 -12.78
CA TYR A 84 4.52 12.34 -12.88
C TYR A 84 3.14 11.85 -13.28
N THR A 85 3.08 11.02 -14.31
CA THR A 85 1.91 10.18 -14.56
C THR A 85 2.04 8.90 -13.74
N VAL A 86 1.17 8.76 -12.74
CA VAL A 86 1.07 7.56 -11.92
C VAL A 86 -0.01 6.66 -12.49
N THR A 87 0.27 5.36 -12.59
CA THR A 87 -0.65 4.34 -13.06
C THR A 87 -0.61 3.16 -12.12
N ILE A 88 -1.77 2.62 -11.77
CA ILE A 88 -1.87 1.39 -10.99
C ILE A 88 -2.48 0.31 -11.88
N THR A 89 -1.84 -0.86 -11.86
CA THR A 89 -2.25 -2.03 -12.63
C THR A 89 -2.27 -3.25 -11.73
N ASN A 90 -3.14 -4.21 -12.03
CA ASN A 90 -3.14 -5.53 -11.40
C ASN A 90 -2.50 -6.56 -12.34
N ILE A 91 -2.40 -7.84 -11.95
CA ILE A 91 -1.73 -8.84 -12.81
C ILE A 91 -2.39 -8.95 -14.19
N VAL A 92 -3.73 -8.90 -14.24
CA VAL A 92 -4.49 -9.02 -15.49
C VAL A 92 -4.25 -7.81 -16.39
N THR A 93 -4.30 -6.60 -15.84
CA THR A 93 -4.17 -5.38 -16.64
C THR A 93 -2.74 -5.00 -16.97
N ARG A 94 -1.77 -5.63 -16.31
CA ARG A 94 -0.36 -5.56 -16.69
C ARG A 94 -0.07 -6.31 -17.99
N PHE A 95 -0.80 -7.40 -18.26
CA PHE A 95 -0.62 -8.25 -19.44
C PHE A 95 -1.70 -8.07 -20.51
N THR A 96 -2.63 -7.14 -20.31
CA THR A 96 -3.67 -6.79 -21.28
C THR A 96 -3.60 -5.30 -21.61
N ASN A 97 -4.24 -4.88 -22.70
CA ASN A 97 -4.32 -3.47 -23.07
C ASN A 97 -5.38 -2.69 -22.27
N TYR A 98 -5.83 -3.22 -21.13
CA TYR A 98 -6.89 -2.61 -20.34
C TYR A 98 -6.30 -1.54 -19.42
N ASN A 99 -6.64 -0.28 -19.67
CA ASN A 99 -6.20 0.82 -18.82
C ASN A 99 -7.06 0.89 -17.55
N GLN A 100 -6.44 0.74 -16.38
CA GLN A 100 -7.09 0.85 -15.08
C GLN A 100 -7.08 2.28 -14.51
N GLY A 101 -6.75 3.28 -15.32
CA GLY A 101 -6.69 4.67 -14.92
C GLY A 101 -5.28 5.12 -14.54
N SER A 102 -5.04 6.39 -14.80
CA SER A 102 -3.79 7.08 -14.49
C SER A 102 -4.10 8.50 -14.08
N GLU A 103 -3.32 9.04 -13.16
CA GLU A 103 -3.47 10.42 -12.70
C GLU A 103 -2.13 11.15 -12.80
N GLN A 104 -2.18 12.46 -13.03
CA GLN A 104 -0.98 13.30 -13.05
C GLN A 104 -0.80 13.97 -11.69
N PHE A 105 0.43 13.96 -11.20
CA PHE A 105 0.82 14.61 -9.97
C PHE A 105 2.00 15.54 -10.24
N ASP A 106 1.97 16.73 -9.66
CA ASP A 106 3.12 17.63 -9.64
C ASP A 106 3.77 17.57 -8.25
N PHE A 107 4.96 16.98 -8.17
CA PHE A 107 5.66 16.78 -6.92
C PHE A 107 6.64 17.93 -6.68
N GLU A 108 6.60 18.50 -5.49
CA GLU A 108 7.47 19.59 -5.06
C GLU A 108 8.53 19.09 -4.06
N ALA A 109 9.71 19.71 -4.12
CA ALA A 109 10.80 19.44 -3.18
C ALA A 109 10.36 19.72 -1.73
N GLY A 110 10.75 18.85 -0.80
CA GLY A 110 10.45 19.03 0.62
C GLY A 110 8.97 18.81 0.99
N LYS A 111 8.19 18.16 0.13
CA LYS A 111 6.78 17.82 0.39
C LYS A 111 6.57 16.31 0.53
N ILE A 112 5.54 15.95 1.28
CA ILE A 112 5.06 14.57 1.43
C ILE A 112 3.70 14.46 0.75
N TYR A 113 3.55 13.49 -0.14
CA TYR A 113 2.31 13.19 -0.85
C TYR A 113 1.78 11.82 -0.43
N TYR A 114 0.49 11.75 -0.16
CA TYR A 114 -0.20 10.49 0.13
C TYR A 114 -1.13 10.17 -1.03
N ILE A 115 -0.85 9.08 -1.75
CA ILE A 115 -1.61 8.66 -2.92
C ILE A 115 -2.34 7.36 -2.57
N LYS A 116 -3.66 7.37 -2.73
CA LYS A 116 -4.51 6.22 -2.44
C LYS A 116 -5.04 5.63 -3.73
N TYR A 117 -5.06 4.30 -3.78
CA TYR A 117 -5.79 3.58 -4.80
C TYR A 117 -7.26 3.43 -4.44
N HIS A 118 -8.12 3.73 -5.40
CA HIS A 118 -9.56 3.52 -5.32
C HIS A 118 -9.99 2.53 -6.40
N ARG A 119 -10.70 1.48 -5.98
CA ARG A 119 -11.38 0.56 -6.88
C ARG A 119 -12.84 0.48 -6.56
N ILE A 120 -13.65 0.55 -7.60
CA ILE A 120 -15.08 0.27 -7.55
C ILE A 120 -15.28 -1.07 -8.23
N CYS A 121 -15.36 -2.13 -7.42
CA CYS A 121 -15.68 -3.46 -7.93
C CYS A 121 -17.12 -3.49 -8.41
N LYS A 122 -17.32 -3.88 -9.67
CA LYS A 122 -18.66 -4.06 -10.23
C LYS A 122 -18.86 -5.53 -10.56
N LEU A 123 -19.90 -6.14 -9.99
CA LEU A 123 -20.25 -7.55 -10.23
C LEU A 123 -20.55 -7.88 -11.71
N PHE A 124 -21.02 -6.89 -12.48
CA PHE A 124 -21.47 -7.07 -13.87
C PHE A 124 -20.88 -6.05 -14.84
N ALA A 125 -19.77 -5.41 -14.49
CA ALA A 125 -19.11 -4.45 -15.35
C ALA A 125 -17.60 -4.44 -15.08
N PRO A 126 -16.79 -3.92 -16.02
CA PRO A 126 -15.38 -3.70 -15.75
C PRO A 126 -15.19 -2.80 -14.53
N ASP A 127 -14.14 -3.08 -13.77
CA ASP A 127 -13.77 -2.25 -12.62
C ASP A 127 -13.42 -0.84 -13.08
N ILE A 128 -13.87 0.14 -12.29
CA ILE A 128 -13.37 1.50 -12.40
C ILE A 128 -12.36 1.68 -11.30
N ASN A 129 -11.12 1.94 -11.69
CA ASN A 129 -10.07 2.27 -10.76
C ASN A 129 -9.55 3.67 -11.03
N PHE A 130 -9.10 4.32 -9.97
CA PHE A 130 -8.44 5.61 -10.05
C PHE A 130 -7.49 5.75 -8.86
N VAL A 131 -6.61 6.73 -8.96
CA VAL A 131 -5.73 7.13 -7.87
C VAL A 131 -5.92 8.60 -7.61
N ASP A 132 -5.83 8.99 -6.36
CA ASP A 132 -5.95 10.38 -5.96
C ASP A 132 -4.97 10.71 -4.84
N ALA A 133 -4.67 12.01 -4.72
CA ALA A 133 -4.01 12.52 -3.54
C ALA A 133 -5.05 12.59 -2.42
N ILE A 134 -4.68 12.10 -1.25
CA ILE A 134 -5.52 12.18 -0.06
C ILE A 134 -4.85 13.05 1.01
N GLU A 135 -5.67 13.69 1.84
CA GLU A 135 -5.17 14.51 2.94
C GLU A 135 -4.38 13.68 3.95
N GLU A 136 -3.35 14.27 4.55
CA GLU A 136 -2.51 13.63 5.57
C GLU A 136 -3.34 13.03 6.70
N LYS A 137 -4.32 13.77 7.23
CA LYS A 137 -5.18 13.28 8.33
C LYS A 137 -5.96 12.02 7.94
N ILE A 138 -6.40 11.93 6.69
CA ILE A 138 -7.10 10.76 6.16
C ILE A 138 -6.11 9.62 5.99
N ALA A 139 -4.96 9.88 5.36
CA ALA A 139 -3.90 8.88 5.17
C ALA A 139 -3.47 8.28 6.51
N HIS A 140 -3.24 9.14 7.50
CA HIS A 140 -2.88 8.77 8.85
C HIS A 140 -3.94 7.88 9.51
N LYS A 141 -5.23 8.23 9.40
CA LYS A 141 -6.33 7.42 9.91
C LYS A 141 -6.38 6.03 9.25
N GLU A 142 -6.12 5.97 7.94
CA GLU A 142 -6.11 4.71 7.19
C GLU A 142 -4.90 3.85 7.59
N LEU A 143 -3.69 4.42 7.64
CA LEU A 143 -2.47 3.74 8.05
C LEU A 143 -2.49 3.30 9.54
N LEU A 144 -3.22 4.02 10.41
CA LEU A 144 -3.52 3.61 11.79
C LEU A 144 -4.23 2.26 11.88
N LYS A 145 -5.14 1.94 10.95
CA LYS A 145 -5.84 0.66 10.93
C LYS A 145 -4.87 -0.52 10.77
N MET A 146 -3.70 -0.25 10.20
CA MET A 146 -2.62 -1.22 9.96
C MET A 146 -1.66 -1.32 11.16
N GLY A 147 -1.98 -0.70 12.31
CA GLY A 147 -1.21 -0.80 13.54
C GLY A 147 -0.17 0.30 13.76
N TYR A 148 -0.38 1.49 13.19
CA TYR A 148 0.48 2.65 13.40
C TYR A 148 0.30 3.31 14.78
N THR A 149 1.32 3.99 15.27
CA THR A 149 1.29 4.91 16.43
C THR A 149 2.12 6.14 16.08
N LYS A 150 1.54 7.34 16.25
CA LYS A 150 2.15 8.66 15.93
C LYS A 150 3.56 8.85 16.50
N PRO A 151 4.42 9.60 15.79
CA PRO A 151 5.14 10.73 16.37
C PRO A 151 4.39 12.02 16.05
N MET A 152 4.36 12.95 17.00
CA MET A 152 3.91 14.32 16.76
C MET A 152 4.91 15.01 15.83
N LEU A 153 4.47 15.38 14.62
CA LEU A 153 5.11 16.42 13.82
C LEU A 153 4.17 17.62 13.78
N GLU A 154 4.74 18.80 14.10
CA GLU A 154 4.08 20.09 14.05
C GLU A 154 3.80 20.50 12.60
N SER A 155 2.65 21.12 12.41
CA SER A 155 2.00 21.44 11.13
C SER A 155 2.89 22.12 10.10
N LEU A 156 2.59 21.93 8.81
CA LEU A 156 2.83 22.97 7.81
C LEU A 156 1.57 23.26 6.99
N SER A 157 1.17 24.52 7.09
CA SER A 157 0.13 25.22 6.37
C SER A 157 0.30 25.17 4.85
N ASN A 158 -0.82 25.01 4.15
CA ASN A 158 -0.98 25.13 2.71
C ASN A 158 -0.87 26.61 2.27
N PRO A 159 0.12 27.03 1.45
CA PRO A 159 0.04 28.28 0.74
C PRO A 159 -0.58 28.03 -0.65
N ASN A 160 -1.69 28.73 -0.91
CA ASN A 160 -2.31 28.99 -2.22
C ASN A 160 -3.44 28.05 -2.65
N ARG A 161 -4.64 28.38 -2.16
CA ARG A 161 -5.87 28.31 -2.96
C ARG A 161 -6.04 29.64 -3.70
N TYR A 162 -6.09 29.59 -5.02
CA TYR A 162 -6.82 30.54 -5.88
C TYR A 162 -7.72 29.72 -6.81
#